data_AF-A0A6B0UHS8-F1
#
_entry.id   AF-A0A6B0UHS8-F1
#
_cell.length_a   1.000
_cell.length_b   1.000
_cell.length_c   1.000
_cell.angle_alpha   90.00
_cell.angle_beta   90.00
_cell.angle_gamma   90.00
#
_symmetry.space_group_name_H-M   'P 1'
#
loop_
_entity.id
_entity.type
_entity.pdbx_description
1 polymer ?
#
loop_
_entity_poly.entity_id
_entity_poly.type
_entity_poly.pdbx_seq_one_letter_code
_entity_poly.pdbx_strand_id
1 'polypeptide(L)'
;TCPEARWTTTSGSAKRSRSCVHAVTGVPDEDSDECVDHSEEPKVCKSEVPTSAQALDAADLLRRFFATHDDGEDGLEIAAAAQKAIIRLKKTQQTSIMDFFAAK
;
A
#
# COMPACT_ATOMS: atom_id res chain seq x y z
N THR A 1 28.51 21.79 -10.75
CA THR A 1 28.74 22.05 -9.31
C THR A 1 27.42 21.85 -8.60
N CYS A 2 27.26 20.75 -7.87
CA CYS A 2 26.04 20.46 -7.11
C CYS A 2 26.08 21.19 -5.77
N PRO A 3 24.99 21.81 -5.28
CA PRO A 3 24.95 22.30 -3.92
C PRO A 3 24.64 21.17 -2.92
N GLU A 4 25.41 21.13 -1.84
CA GLU A 4 25.26 20.25 -0.68
C GLU A 4 23.88 20.42 -0.01
N ALA A 5 23.16 19.32 0.18
CA ALA A 5 21.94 19.29 0.98
C ALA A 5 22.29 19.20 2.48
N ARG A 6 22.21 20.34 3.17
CA ARG A 6 22.30 20.44 4.62
C ARG A 6 21.02 19.89 5.26
N TRP A 7 21.13 18.78 5.98
CA TRP A 7 20.03 18.23 6.76
C TRP A 7 19.90 19.00 8.09
N THR A 8 18.84 19.80 8.23
CA THR A 8 18.43 20.36 9.52
C THR A 8 17.33 19.49 10.14
N THR A 9 17.66 18.83 11.25
CA THR A 9 16.72 18.12 12.11
C THR A 9 15.79 19.12 12.79
N THR A 10 14.54 19.19 12.35
CA THR A 10 13.47 19.90 13.06
C THR A 10 12.60 18.87 13.77
N SER A 11 12.66 18.89 15.10
CA SER A 11 11.78 18.13 15.97
C SER A 11 10.37 18.73 15.90
N GLY A 12 9.50 18.12 15.10
CA GLY A 12 8.11 18.54 14.89
C GLY A 12 7.13 17.44 15.27
N SER A 13 6.66 17.53 16.50
CA SER A 13 5.60 16.78 17.19
C SER A 13 4.50 16.16 16.30
N ALA A 14 4.34 14.84 16.44
CA ALA A 14 3.09 14.05 16.39
C ALA A 14 1.86 14.70 15.70
N LYS A 15 1.79 14.70 14.36
CA LYS A 15 0.53 14.93 13.63
C LYS A 15 0.51 14.35 12.21
N ARG A 16 1.33 13.34 11.91
CA ARG A 16 1.46 12.74 10.57
C ARG A 16 0.66 11.45 10.35
N SER A 17 -0.15 11.03 11.32
CA SER A 17 -0.76 9.69 11.32
C SER A 17 -2.24 9.65 10.90
N ARG A 18 -2.87 10.77 10.53
CA ARG A 18 -4.31 10.81 10.20
C ARG A 18 -4.66 10.99 8.72
N SER A 19 -3.69 11.32 7.86
CA SER A 19 -3.93 11.53 6.42
C SER A 19 -4.26 10.23 5.66
N CYS A 20 -3.86 9.06 6.16
CA CYS A 20 -4.08 7.79 5.47
C CYS A 20 -5.52 7.25 5.60
N VAL A 21 -6.32 7.77 6.54
CA VAL A 21 -7.63 7.20 6.87
C VAL A 21 -8.77 7.87 6.08
N HIS A 22 -8.53 9.08 5.55
CA HIS A 22 -9.60 9.91 4.96
C HIS A 22 -10.05 9.45 3.56
N ALA A 23 -9.28 8.60 2.89
CA ALA A 23 -9.63 8.08 1.56
C ALA A 23 -10.76 7.03 1.60
N VAL A 24 -11.15 6.52 2.79
CA VAL A 24 -12.09 5.39 2.92
C VAL A 24 -13.51 5.80 3.31
N THR A 25 -13.71 6.99 3.89
CA THR A 25 -15.03 7.46 4.34
C THR A 25 -15.34 8.76 3.60
N GLY A 26 -16.03 8.66 2.45
CA GLY A 26 -16.44 9.82 1.64
C GLY A 26 -17.44 10.73 2.35
N VAL A 27 -16.98 11.47 3.36
CA VAL A 27 -17.73 12.53 4.03
C VAL A 27 -17.11 13.85 3.60
N PRO A 28 -17.85 14.75 2.92
CA PRO A 28 -17.37 16.09 2.65
C PRO A 28 -17.45 16.92 3.94
N ASP A 29 -16.33 17.53 4.33
CA ASP A 29 -16.29 18.55 5.37
C ASP A 29 -16.50 19.90 4.67
N GLU A 30 -17.71 20.44 4.79
CA GLU A 30 -18.07 21.78 4.34
C GLU A 30 -17.59 22.77 5.40
N ASP A 31 -16.37 23.29 5.26
CA ASP A 31 -16.04 24.67 5.61
C ASP A 31 -14.58 25.00 5.25
N SER A 32 -14.41 25.95 4.32
CA SER A 32 -13.41 27.03 4.34
C SER A 32 -12.88 27.36 2.92
N ASP A 33 -13.43 28.46 2.39
CA ASP A 33 -13.02 29.20 1.19
C ASP A 33 -11.56 29.72 1.29
N GLU A 34 -10.59 28.94 0.85
CA GLU A 34 -9.34 29.49 0.28
C GLU A 34 -8.85 28.55 -0.83
N CYS A 35 -9.45 28.70 -2.01
CA CYS A 35 -9.08 27.98 -3.23
C CYS A 35 -7.69 28.41 -3.73
N VAL A 36 -6.64 27.85 -3.13
CA VAL A 36 -5.33 27.77 -3.76
C VAL A 36 -5.39 26.62 -4.76
N ASP A 37 -5.66 26.96 -6.02
CA ASP A 37 -5.63 26.06 -7.17
C ASP A 37 -4.19 25.62 -7.48
N HIS A 38 -3.63 24.78 -6.61
CA HIS A 38 -2.39 24.06 -6.82
C HIS A 38 -2.60 22.56 -6.61
N SER A 39 -3.79 22.06 -6.97
CA SER A 39 -4.00 20.63 -7.13
C SER A 39 -3.37 20.23 -8.46
N GLU A 40 -2.04 20.12 -8.51
CA GLU A 40 -1.45 19.16 -9.44
C GLU A 40 -2.11 17.83 -9.08
N GLU A 41 -3.03 17.36 -9.93
CA GLU A 41 -3.69 16.07 -9.78
C GLU A 41 -2.63 15.07 -9.31
N PRO A 42 -2.85 14.32 -8.22
CA PRO A 42 -1.84 13.43 -7.68
C PRO A 42 -1.41 12.54 -8.83
N LYS A 43 -0.15 12.69 -9.29
CA LYS A 43 0.35 12.00 -10.47
C LYS A 43 0.14 10.51 -10.20
N VAL A 44 -0.92 9.97 -10.79
CA VAL A 44 -1.26 8.56 -10.68
C VAL A 44 -0.13 7.87 -11.40
N CYS A 45 0.85 7.39 -10.64
CA CYS A 45 1.87 6.50 -11.16
C CYS A 45 1.09 5.36 -11.81
N LYS A 46 1.20 5.23 -13.14
CA LYS A 46 0.67 4.12 -13.93
C LYS A 46 1.44 2.84 -13.61
N SER A 47 1.50 2.49 -12.33
CA SER A 47 2.00 1.21 -11.90
C SER A 47 0.98 0.20 -12.37
N GLU A 48 1.41 -0.69 -13.25
CA GLU A 48 0.62 -1.86 -13.61
C GLU A 48 0.31 -2.65 -12.33
N VAL A 49 -0.93 -3.17 -12.24
CA VAL A 49 -1.32 -4.01 -11.11
C VAL A 49 -0.62 -5.35 -11.28
N PRO A 50 0.18 -5.80 -10.30
CA PRO A 50 0.90 -7.06 -10.42
C PRO A 50 -0.08 -8.24 -10.49
N THR A 51 0.26 -9.21 -11.32
CA THR A 51 -0.44 -10.50 -11.35
C THR A 51 -0.30 -11.23 -10.02
N SER A 52 -1.22 -12.16 -9.73
CA SER A 52 -1.14 -12.98 -8.52
C SER A 52 0.17 -13.76 -8.40
N ALA A 53 0.76 -14.19 -9.52
CA ALA A 53 2.06 -14.86 -9.54
C ALA A 53 3.18 -13.89 -9.12
N GLN A 54 3.25 -12.70 -9.73
CA GLN A 54 4.22 -11.67 -9.37
C GLN A 54 4.10 -11.24 -7.89
N ALA A 55 2.88 -11.16 -7.37
CA ALA A 55 2.65 -10.85 -5.96
C ALA A 55 3.17 -11.95 -5.01
N LEU A 56 3.01 -13.24 -5.39
CA LEU A 56 3.56 -14.35 -4.61
C LEU A 56 5.09 -14.40 -4.68
N ASP A 57 5.67 -14.14 -5.85
CA ASP A 57 7.12 -14.07 -6.00
C ASP A 57 7.72 -12.93 -5.17
N ALA A 58 7.05 -11.76 -5.14
CA ALA A 58 7.44 -10.64 -4.29
C ALA A 58 7.34 -10.99 -2.79
N ALA A 59 6.29 -11.69 -2.36
CA ALA A 59 6.16 -12.14 -0.98
C ALA A 59 7.27 -13.15 -0.60
N ASP A 60 7.65 -14.05 -1.52
CA ASP A 60 8.74 -14.97 -1.29
C ASP A 60 10.11 -14.27 -1.26
N LEU A 61 10.31 -13.25 -2.09
CA LEU A 61 11.51 -12.41 -2.04
C LEU A 61 11.63 -11.70 -0.68
N LEU A 62 10.53 -11.11 -0.17
CA LEU A 62 10.50 -10.51 1.16
C LEU A 62 10.82 -11.53 2.24
N ARG A 63 10.23 -12.72 2.17
CA ARG A 63 10.51 -13.81 3.12
C ARG A 63 12.00 -14.17 3.13
N ARG A 64 12.62 -14.35 1.96
CA ARG A 64 14.05 -14.66 1.84
C ARG A 64 14.91 -13.51 2.38
N PHE A 65 14.53 -12.26 2.09
CA PHE A 65 15.23 -11.09 2.58
C PHE A 65 15.20 -11.01 4.10
N PHE A 66 14.04 -11.17 4.73
CA PHE A 66 13.94 -11.10 6.18
C PHE A 66 14.60 -12.31 6.87
N ALA A 67 14.58 -13.49 6.25
CA ALA A 67 15.25 -14.68 6.79
C ALA A 67 16.78 -14.54 6.92
N THR A 68 17.42 -13.58 6.23
CA THR A 68 18.87 -13.35 6.34
C THR A 68 19.25 -12.31 7.39
N HIS A 69 18.28 -11.72 8.10
CA HIS A 69 18.52 -10.68 9.10
C HIS A 69 18.16 -11.20 10.49
N ASP A 70 19.02 -10.94 11.48
CA ASP A 70 18.83 -11.41 12.86
C ASP A 70 17.53 -10.85 13.50
N ASP A 71 17.12 -9.64 13.12
CA ASP A 71 15.88 -8.99 13.57
C ASP A 71 14.73 -9.13 12.55
N GLY A 72 14.78 -10.15 11.69
CA GLY A 72 13.85 -10.31 10.57
C GLY A 72 12.48 -10.90 10.93
N GLU A 73 12.22 -11.26 12.19
CA GLU A 73 11.04 -12.04 12.59
C GLU A 73 9.72 -11.34 12.24
N ASP A 74 9.56 -10.06 12.58
CA ASP A 74 8.39 -9.26 12.20
C ASP A 74 8.20 -9.21 10.68
N GLY A 75 9.30 -9.09 9.93
CA GLY A 75 9.28 -9.09 8.47
C GLY A 75 8.84 -10.43 7.88
N LEU A 76 9.24 -11.53 8.50
CA LEU A 76 8.79 -12.88 8.13
C LEU A 76 7.30 -13.07 8.39
N GLU A 77 6.78 -12.57 9.52
CA GLU A 77 5.35 -12.59 9.81
C GLU A 77 4.55 -11.80 8.77
N ILE A 78 5.03 -10.62 8.40
CA ILE A 78 4.42 -9.77 7.37
C ILE A 78 4.43 -10.49 6.01
N ALA A 79 5.56 -11.09 5.62
CA ALA A 79 5.67 -11.83 4.36
C ALA A 79 4.70 -13.03 4.32
N ALA A 80 4.58 -13.76 5.44
CA ALA A 80 3.64 -14.87 5.55
C ALA A 80 2.17 -14.41 5.51
N ALA A 81 1.85 -13.28 6.17
CA ALA A 81 0.51 -12.69 6.12
C ALA A 81 0.14 -12.22 4.71
N ALA A 82 1.07 -11.56 4.00
CA ALA A 82 0.88 -11.14 2.62
C ALA A 82 0.64 -12.34 1.70
N GLN A 83 1.43 -13.40 1.82
CA GLN A 83 1.23 -14.63 1.04
C GLN A 83 -0.16 -15.23 1.26
N LYS A 84 -0.61 -15.33 2.53
CA LYS A 84 -1.95 -15.81 2.87
C LYS A 84 -3.05 -14.93 2.27
N ALA A 85 -2.88 -13.62 2.32
CA ALA A 85 -3.84 -12.67 1.76
C ALA A 85 -4.00 -12.83 0.24
N ILE A 86 -2.88 -12.99 -0.48
CA ILE A 86 -2.89 -13.19 -1.94
C ILE A 86 -3.61 -14.49 -2.32
N ILE A 87 -3.31 -15.59 -1.61
CA ILE A 87 -3.97 -16.88 -1.85
C ILE A 87 -5.48 -16.78 -1.59
N ARG A 88 -5.87 -16.13 -0.49
CA ARG A 88 -7.28 -15.92 -0.16
C ARG A 88 -7.99 -15.12 -1.25
N LEU A 89 -7.39 -14.02 -1.72
CA LEU A 89 -7.94 -13.19 -2.78
C LEU A 89 -8.15 -14.01 -4.07
N LYS A 90 -7.14 -14.78 -4.49
CA LYS A 90 -7.23 -15.66 -5.66
C LYS A 90 -8.39 -16.66 -5.53
N LYS A 91 -8.55 -17.28 -4.35
CA LYS A 91 -9.65 -18.21 -4.09
C LYS A 91 -11.01 -17.52 -4.18
N THR A 92 -11.16 -16.35 -3.55
CA THR A 92 -12.41 -15.58 -3.60
C THR A 92 -12.78 -15.21 -5.03
N GLN A 93 -11.82 -14.76 -5.84
CA GLN A 93 -12.04 -14.46 -7.26
C GLN A 93 -12.49 -15.71 -8.04
N GLN A 94 -11.84 -16.85 -7.82
CA GLN A 94 -12.22 -18.10 -8.46
C GLN A 94 -13.65 -18.54 -8.09
N THR A 95 -14.00 -18.47 -6.80
CA THR A 95 -15.36 -18.80 -6.33
C THR A 95 -16.40 -17.85 -6.93
N SER A 96 -16.13 -16.53 -6.92
CA SER A 96 -17.03 -15.54 -7.52
C SER A 96 -17.31 -15.80 -9.00
N ILE A 97 -16.28 -16.20 -9.77
CA ILE A 97 -16.44 -16.54 -11.19
C ILE A 97 -17.26 -17.82 -11.33
N MET A 98 -16.98 -18.84 -10.52
CA MET A 98 -17.72 -20.10 -10.56
C MET A 98 -19.21 -19.90 -10.23
N ASP A 99 -19.51 -19.12 -9.19
CA ASP A 99 -20.88 -18.80 -8.77
C ASP A 99 -21.65 -18.05 -9.86
N PHE A 100 -20.98 -17.14 -10.59
CA PHE A 100 -21.57 -16.44 -11.73
C PHE A 100 -22.01 -17.40 -12.84
N PHE A 101 -21.21 -18.43 -13.13
CA PHE A 101 -21.56 -19.44 -14.14
C PHE A 101 -22.51 -20.54 -13.62
N ALA A 102 -22.56 -20.75 -12.30
CA ALA A 102 -23.43 -21.75 -11.66
C ALA A 102 -24.86 -21.25 -11.44
N ALA A 103 -25.08 -19.93 -11.40
CA ALA A 103 -26.41 -19.34 -11.36
C ALA A 103 -27.15 -19.57 -12.69
N LYS A 104 -27.96 -20.63 -12.75
CA LYS A 104 -28.83 -20.98 -13.88
C LYS A 104 -30.26 -21.21 -13.40
#